data_AF-A0A1M7TXG7-F1
#
_entry.id   AF-A0A1M7TXG7-F1
#
_cell.length_a   1.000
_cell.length_b   1.000
_cell.length_c   1.000
_cell.angle_alpha   90.00
_cell.angle_beta   90.00
_cell.angle_gamma   90.00
#
_symmetry.space_group_name_H-M   'P 1'
#
loop_
_entity.id
_entity.type
_entity.pdbx_description
1 polymer ?
#
loop_
_entity_poly.entity_id
_entity_poly.type
_entity_poly.pdbx_seq_one_letter_code
_entity_poly.pdbx_strand_id
1 'polypeptide(L)'
;MSAEPRLAPVGHYHGVVQTTVDVRLDTQTVHLDDAEHAVWLLAHGTGEHGPALLTASELGALSDAPDVVARLLARGLLAEVPGDPSGYPAFAAAYRLVPLVYGLGNVRDGTPWHLRIGLPAGSGPLAGAWASLSELGYEIWRWSAATRSLAEVCAALEVPQDTAVGHAVETLPALLTGWTTALQPAAVSALVPGPRDAGPPLAPPEPVDPFTALDPEEELSVPWDPARPDGPVMAVPRWEADPGHPGAAGWVFAVGHDAGPRFDWTDGSYRGNAVRIGSDDHRADEHDARLWELARTGHRGQLWTRSAVAAAAVGDGVPDAPRRLDGLIERGLVVEVHPGTPRAVAFARAYRLQPLLHGLGTTADDPKIFEYGTPGRRVRSSTTHSSLFWRTAGQWPSLWDAITALSGSFAGAGQTGHRQGDPEEYLTYWGFRIVRELLAKGVVYLDLTP
;
A
#
# COMPACT_ATOMS: atom_id res chain seq x y z
N MET A 1 17.97 -7.48 36.67
CA MET A 1 17.12 -8.48 35.99
C MET A 1 16.80 -7.90 34.64
N SER A 2 17.17 -8.58 33.56
CA SER A 2 16.77 -8.13 32.21
C SER A 2 15.25 -8.28 32.08
N ALA A 3 14.59 -7.27 31.52
CA ALA A 3 13.16 -7.37 31.24
C ALA A 3 12.92 -8.50 30.22
N GLU A 4 11.83 -9.24 30.40
CA GLU A 4 11.40 -10.26 29.42
C GLU A 4 11.14 -9.58 28.07
N PRO A 5 11.59 -10.17 26.94
CA PRO A 5 11.35 -9.59 25.63
C PRO A 5 9.85 -9.51 25.35
N ARG A 6 9.46 -8.45 24.65
CA ARG A 6 8.08 -8.27 24.17
C ARG A 6 7.93 -8.93 22.81
N LEU A 7 6.72 -9.32 22.43
CA LEU A 7 6.46 -9.97 21.15
C LEU A 7 5.74 -9.02 20.20
N ALA A 8 6.29 -8.86 19.00
CA ALA A 8 5.65 -8.18 17.89
C ALA A 8 5.18 -9.20 16.85
N PRO A 9 3.97 -9.05 16.30
CA PRO A 9 3.50 -9.87 15.19
C PRO A 9 4.24 -9.51 13.90
N VAL A 10 4.54 -10.53 13.11
CA VAL A 10 5.22 -10.40 11.82
C VAL A 10 4.31 -10.94 10.73
N GLY A 11 4.25 -10.20 9.63
CA GLY A 11 3.56 -10.62 8.42
C GLY A 11 2.38 -9.73 8.05
N HIS A 12 1.86 -9.95 6.84
CA HIS A 12 0.74 -9.20 6.29
C HIS A 12 -0.49 -10.10 6.16
N TYR A 13 -1.55 -9.77 6.90
CA TYR A 13 -2.81 -10.52 6.89
C TYR A 13 -3.50 -10.45 5.52
N HIS A 14 -3.75 -11.62 4.92
CA HIS A 14 -4.42 -11.78 3.62
C HIS A 14 -5.83 -12.36 3.75
N GLY A 15 -6.29 -12.63 4.98
CA GLY A 15 -7.67 -13.03 5.24
C GLY A 15 -7.90 -14.53 5.23
N VAL A 16 -9.18 -14.91 5.29
CA VAL A 16 -9.59 -16.31 5.30
C VAL A 16 -9.70 -16.81 3.86
N VAL A 17 -8.86 -17.78 3.51
CA VAL A 17 -8.94 -18.49 2.23
C VAL A 17 -9.42 -19.90 2.55
N GLN A 18 -10.65 -20.21 2.14
CA GLN A 18 -11.34 -21.45 2.50
C GLN A 18 -11.54 -21.60 4.02
N THR A 19 -10.68 -22.37 4.69
CA THR A 19 -10.76 -22.69 6.13
C THR A 19 -9.52 -22.28 6.90
N THR A 20 -8.53 -21.67 6.23
CA THR A 20 -7.29 -21.22 6.85
C THR A 20 -7.14 -19.72 6.72
N VAL A 21 -6.38 -19.14 7.64
CA VAL A 21 -5.96 -17.74 7.53
C VAL A 21 -4.61 -17.65 6.84
N ASP A 22 -4.54 -16.83 5.80
CA ASP A 22 -3.29 -16.56 5.09
C ASP A 22 -2.59 -15.34 5.73
N VAL A 23 -1.34 -15.52 6.15
CA VAL A 23 -0.42 -14.44 6.51
C VAL A 23 0.79 -14.49 5.58
N ARG A 24 1.11 -13.37 4.95
CA ARG A 24 2.31 -13.26 4.11
C ARG A 24 3.53 -12.92 4.96
N LEU A 25 4.55 -13.76 4.86
CA LEU A 25 5.90 -13.51 5.37
C LEU A 25 6.84 -13.39 4.18
N ASP A 26 7.29 -12.17 3.91
CA ASP A 26 8.13 -11.87 2.74
C ASP A 26 7.47 -12.38 1.43
N THR A 27 8.13 -13.28 0.69
CA THR A 27 7.65 -13.91 -0.54
C THR A 27 6.72 -15.10 -0.31
N GLN A 28 6.63 -15.59 0.94
CA GLN A 28 5.87 -16.77 1.30
C GLN A 28 4.47 -16.42 1.83
N THR A 29 3.50 -17.29 1.55
CA THR A 29 2.22 -17.30 2.26
C THR A 29 2.26 -18.43 3.28
N VAL A 30 1.91 -18.10 4.52
CA VAL A 30 1.88 -19.01 5.65
C VAL A 30 0.43 -19.17 6.10
N HIS A 31 -0.04 -20.40 6.16
CA HIS A 31 -1.39 -20.72 6.62
C HIS A 31 -1.40 -20.90 8.15
N LEU A 32 -2.32 -20.23 8.82
CA LEU A 32 -2.56 -20.34 10.25
C LEU A 32 -3.84 -21.13 10.49
N ASP A 33 -3.78 -22.04 11.47
CA ASP A 33 -4.99 -22.58 12.09
C ASP A 33 -5.66 -21.54 12.99
N ASP A 34 -6.85 -21.85 13.53
CA ASP A 34 -7.62 -20.92 14.35
C ASP A 34 -6.89 -20.48 15.62
N ALA A 35 -6.12 -21.38 16.26
CA ALA A 35 -5.40 -21.08 17.49
C ALA A 35 -4.18 -20.20 17.21
N GLU A 36 -3.41 -20.52 16.16
CA GLU A 36 -2.29 -19.73 15.68
C GLU A 36 -2.73 -18.34 15.25
N HIS A 37 -3.86 -18.24 14.52
CA HIS A 37 -4.44 -16.97 14.14
C HIS A 37 -4.86 -16.15 15.36
N ALA A 38 -5.56 -16.75 16.33
CA ALA A 38 -5.98 -16.05 17.54
C ALA A 38 -4.78 -15.49 18.33
N VAL A 39 -3.72 -16.26 18.52
CA VAL A 39 -2.49 -15.81 19.21
C VAL A 39 -1.79 -14.71 18.39
N TRP A 40 -1.70 -14.85 17.08
CA TRP A 40 -1.10 -13.84 16.21
C TRP A 40 -1.89 -12.52 16.23
N LEU A 41 -3.23 -12.56 16.26
CA LEU A 41 -4.07 -11.38 16.45
C LEU A 41 -3.83 -10.73 17.82
N LEU A 42 -3.79 -11.51 18.90
CA LEU A 42 -3.56 -11.01 20.26
C LEU A 42 -2.21 -10.31 20.41
N ALA A 43 -1.18 -10.77 19.68
CA ALA A 43 0.15 -10.16 19.70
C ALA A 43 0.18 -8.71 19.17
N HIS A 44 -0.81 -8.28 18.41
CA HIS A 44 -0.94 -6.87 18.01
C HIS A 44 -1.46 -5.98 19.14
N GLY A 45 -1.74 -6.56 20.31
CA GLY A 45 -2.19 -5.90 21.54
C GLY A 45 -3.71 -5.77 21.61
N THR A 46 -4.32 -6.03 22.76
CA THR A 46 -5.76 -5.74 22.96
C THR A 46 -5.90 -4.33 23.50
N GLY A 47 -6.76 -3.50 22.90
CA GLY A 47 -6.96 -2.11 23.37
C GLY A 47 -7.33 -1.99 24.86
N GLU A 48 -7.81 -3.07 25.47
CA GLU A 48 -8.12 -3.17 26.91
C GLU A 48 -6.89 -3.10 27.83
N HIS A 49 -5.70 -3.48 27.36
CA HIS A 49 -4.44 -3.44 28.13
C HIS A 49 -3.54 -2.27 27.74
N GLY A 50 -4.05 -1.33 26.94
CA GLY A 50 -3.28 -0.23 26.40
C GLY A 50 -2.38 -0.63 25.22
N PRO A 51 -1.61 0.32 24.68
CA PRO A 51 -0.71 0.09 23.56
C PRO A 51 0.58 -0.56 24.05
N ALA A 52 0.52 -1.73 24.66
CA ALA A 52 1.71 -2.45 25.08
C ALA A 52 1.79 -3.79 24.34
N LEU A 53 2.99 -4.10 23.81
CA LEU A 53 3.28 -5.46 23.35
C LEU A 53 3.30 -6.42 24.54
N LEU A 54 2.87 -7.65 24.31
CA LEU A 54 2.80 -8.69 25.35
C LEU A 54 4.11 -9.47 25.40
N THR A 55 4.52 -9.97 26.56
CA THR A 55 5.58 -10.98 26.65
C THR A 55 5.08 -12.35 26.20
N ALA A 56 5.99 -13.32 26.02
CA ALA A 56 5.61 -14.68 25.70
C ALA A 56 4.75 -15.31 26.80
N SER A 57 5.09 -15.05 28.07
CA SER A 57 4.31 -15.50 29.23
C SER A 57 2.90 -14.88 29.26
N GLU A 58 2.79 -13.57 29.06
CA GLU A 58 1.50 -12.87 29.03
C GLU A 58 0.61 -13.36 27.89
N LEU A 59 1.16 -13.48 26.68
CA LEU A 59 0.43 -13.94 25.50
C LEU A 59 0.00 -15.41 25.63
N GLY A 60 0.86 -16.27 26.18
CA GLY A 60 0.55 -17.67 26.44
C GLY A 60 -0.57 -17.82 27.48
N ALA A 61 -0.56 -17.00 28.52
CA ALA A 61 -1.61 -16.99 29.54
C ALA A 61 -2.96 -16.49 28.99
N LEU A 62 -2.96 -15.43 28.16
CA LEU A 62 -4.18 -14.88 27.57
C LEU A 62 -4.84 -15.83 26.55
N SER A 63 -4.04 -16.63 25.86
CA SER A 63 -4.51 -17.57 24.85
C SER A 63 -4.78 -18.98 25.36
N ASP A 64 -4.42 -19.27 26.61
CA ASP A 64 -4.36 -20.63 27.17
C ASP A 64 -3.58 -21.60 26.27
N ALA A 65 -2.53 -21.09 25.60
CA ALA A 65 -1.84 -21.81 24.52
C ALA A 65 -0.34 -21.46 24.38
N PRO A 66 0.49 -21.67 25.40
CA PRO A 66 1.93 -21.33 25.35
C PRO A 66 2.69 -22.06 24.23
N ASP A 67 2.29 -23.29 23.89
CA ASP A 67 2.88 -24.04 22.78
C ASP A 67 2.61 -23.38 21.42
N VAL A 68 1.50 -22.65 21.26
CA VAL A 68 1.20 -21.90 20.04
C VAL A 68 2.15 -20.73 19.88
N VAL A 69 2.45 -20.00 20.96
CA VAL A 69 3.42 -18.89 20.95
C VAL A 69 4.79 -19.38 20.48
N ALA A 70 5.27 -20.51 21.03
CA ALA A 70 6.54 -21.11 20.63
C ALA A 70 6.57 -21.52 19.15
N ARG A 71 5.46 -22.08 18.62
CA ARG A 71 5.36 -22.41 17.19
C ARG A 71 5.40 -21.18 16.30
N LEU A 72 4.68 -20.11 16.67
CA LEU A 72 4.67 -18.87 15.89
C LEU A 72 6.04 -18.19 15.85
N LEU A 73 6.79 -18.20 16.98
CA LEU A 73 8.19 -17.76 17.03
C LEU A 73 9.07 -18.60 16.10
N ALA A 74 8.98 -19.93 16.18
CA ALA A 74 9.76 -20.84 15.34
C ALA A 74 9.49 -20.66 13.83
N ARG A 75 8.28 -20.19 13.48
CA ARG A 75 7.86 -19.90 12.09
C ARG A 75 8.12 -18.45 11.67
N GLY A 76 8.64 -17.60 12.55
CA GLY A 76 8.89 -16.18 12.28
C GLY A 76 7.63 -15.32 12.13
N LEU A 77 6.49 -15.79 12.65
CA LEU A 77 5.22 -15.05 12.70
C LEU A 77 5.13 -14.12 13.93
N LEU A 78 6.01 -14.34 14.91
CA LEU A 78 6.26 -13.45 16.03
C LEU A 78 7.76 -13.12 16.05
N ALA A 79 8.09 -11.90 16.45
CA ALA A 79 9.44 -11.42 16.66
C ALA A 79 9.61 -10.98 18.12
N GLU A 80 10.76 -11.33 18.69
CA GLU A 80 11.16 -10.80 19.99
C GLU A 80 11.69 -9.38 19.82
N VAL A 81 11.00 -8.44 20.44
CA VAL A 81 11.43 -7.06 20.62
C VAL A 81 12.32 -7.02 21.86
N PRO A 82 13.60 -6.61 21.72
CA PRO A 82 14.53 -6.57 22.84
C PRO A 82 13.99 -5.73 24.00
N GLY A 83 14.10 -6.23 25.24
CA GLY A 83 13.78 -5.44 26.43
C GLY A 83 14.90 -4.49 26.87
N ASP A 84 16.07 -4.58 26.23
CA ASP A 84 17.25 -3.73 26.46
C ASP A 84 17.54 -2.91 25.18
N PRO A 85 17.66 -1.57 25.28
CA PRO A 85 18.01 -0.71 24.15
C PRO A 85 19.27 -1.13 23.38
N SER A 86 20.21 -1.84 24.00
CA SER A 86 21.40 -2.34 23.29
C SER A 86 21.06 -3.32 22.14
N GLY A 87 19.90 -3.99 22.19
CA GLY A 87 19.42 -4.89 21.14
C GLY A 87 18.66 -4.20 20.01
N TYR A 88 18.27 -2.94 20.19
CA TYR A 88 17.45 -2.19 19.23
C TYR A 88 18.05 -2.11 17.81
N PRO A 89 19.35 -1.82 17.62
CA PRO A 89 19.92 -1.75 16.27
C PRO A 89 19.80 -3.05 15.48
N ALA A 90 19.99 -4.21 16.13
CA ALA A 90 19.86 -5.51 15.49
C ALA A 90 18.40 -5.80 15.07
N PHE A 91 17.44 -5.49 15.94
CA PHE A 91 16.02 -5.59 15.62
C PHE A 91 15.65 -4.67 14.44
N ALA A 92 16.09 -3.41 14.47
CA ALA A 92 15.78 -2.45 13.43
C ALA A 92 16.39 -2.80 12.07
N ALA A 93 17.54 -3.47 12.04
CA ALA A 93 18.16 -3.95 10.81
C ALA A 93 17.42 -5.17 10.22
N ALA A 94 16.85 -6.02 11.07
CA ALA A 94 16.18 -7.24 10.66
C ALA A 94 14.74 -7.03 10.16
N TYR A 95 14.04 -6.02 10.68
CA TYR A 95 12.62 -5.80 10.40
C TYR A 95 12.36 -4.49 9.67
N ARG A 96 11.29 -4.48 8.88
CA ARG A 96 10.73 -3.29 8.23
C ARG A 96 9.26 -3.15 8.57
N LEU A 97 8.77 -1.91 8.59
CA LEU A 97 7.35 -1.61 8.73
C LEU A 97 6.75 -1.34 7.34
N VAL A 98 5.57 -1.87 7.06
CA VAL A 98 4.85 -1.63 5.80
C VAL A 98 3.59 -0.81 6.10
N PRO A 99 3.47 0.42 5.58
CA PRO A 99 2.27 1.24 5.74
C PRO A 99 1.08 0.64 4.98
N LEU A 100 0.04 0.22 5.70
CA LEU A 100 -1.16 -0.37 5.11
C LEU A 100 -2.35 0.61 5.04
N VAL A 101 -2.15 1.88 5.34
CA VAL A 101 -3.23 2.88 5.39
C VAL A 101 -2.75 4.21 4.83
N TYR A 102 -3.65 5.19 4.74
CA TYR A 102 -3.31 6.54 4.30
C TYR A 102 -2.92 7.43 5.47
N GLY A 103 -2.08 8.42 5.17
CA GLY A 103 -1.87 9.53 6.06
C GLY A 103 -3.08 10.46 5.97
N LEU A 104 -3.68 10.76 7.11
CA LEU A 104 -4.77 11.74 7.21
C LEU A 104 -4.25 13.09 7.70
N GLY A 105 -2.92 13.21 7.78
CA GLY A 105 -2.21 14.41 8.18
C GLY A 105 -2.56 14.87 9.59
N ASN A 106 -2.37 16.15 9.83
CA ASN A 106 -2.81 16.81 11.04
C ASN A 106 -4.20 17.44 10.86
N VAL A 107 -4.77 17.96 11.96
CA VAL A 107 -6.04 18.70 11.92
C VAL A 107 -5.84 20.11 12.46
N ARG A 108 -6.58 21.05 11.88
CA ARG A 108 -6.51 22.48 12.18
C ARG A 108 -6.61 22.80 13.67
N ASP A 109 -7.55 22.17 14.37
CA ASP A 109 -7.87 22.45 15.78
C ASP A 109 -7.42 21.32 16.72
N GLY A 110 -6.44 20.51 16.29
CA GLY A 110 -6.00 19.32 17.01
C GLY A 110 -4.81 19.57 17.93
N THR A 111 -4.44 18.53 18.67
CA THR A 111 -3.16 18.53 19.38
C THR A 111 -2.03 18.68 18.35
N PRO A 112 -1.21 19.75 18.43
CA PRO A 112 -0.31 20.15 17.34
C PRO A 112 0.85 19.18 17.07
N TRP A 113 0.92 18.08 17.80
CA TRP A 113 2.00 17.08 17.72
C TRP A 113 1.50 15.71 17.27
N HIS A 114 0.20 15.60 16.95
CA HIS A 114 -0.42 14.34 16.57
C HIS A 114 -0.83 14.33 15.10
N LEU A 115 -0.34 13.32 14.39
CA LEU A 115 -0.72 13.04 13.02
C LEU A 115 -1.53 11.76 12.98
N ARG A 116 -2.47 11.71 12.04
CA ARG A 116 -3.44 10.62 11.97
C ARG A 116 -3.17 9.76 10.76
N ILE A 117 -3.45 8.47 10.92
CA ILE A 117 -3.45 7.50 9.84
C ILE A 117 -4.81 6.79 9.80
N GLY A 118 -5.25 6.37 8.61
CA GLY A 118 -6.54 5.70 8.43
C GLY A 118 -7.02 5.72 6.98
N LEU A 119 -8.33 5.84 6.78
CA LEU A 119 -8.92 5.92 5.45
C LEU A 119 -9.47 7.32 5.15
N PRO A 120 -9.26 7.84 3.93
CA PRO A 120 -9.76 9.16 3.56
C PRO A 120 -11.29 9.20 3.57
N ALA A 121 -11.82 10.41 3.72
CA ALA A 121 -13.26 10.67 3.63
C ALA A 121 -13.84 10.09 2.33
N GLY A 122 -15.08 9.61 2.38
CA GLY A 122 -15.72 8.96 1.21
C GLY A 122 -15.29 7.51 0.97
N SER A 123 -14.38 6.95 1.77
CA SER A 123 -14.02 5.52 1.69
C SER A 123 -15.12 4.57 2.16
N GLY A 124 -16.24 5.11 2.65
CA GLY A 124 -17.38 4.37 3.18
C GLY A 124 -17.45 4.47 4.71
N PRO A 125 -18.10 3.50 5.39
CA PRO A 125 -18.35 3.54 6.84
C PRO A 125 -17.07 3.45 7.69
N LEU A 126 -15.92 3.22 7.05
CA LEU A 126 -14.60 3.09 7.66
C LEU A 126 -13.72 4.32 7.52
N ALA A 127 -14.20 5.36 6.82
CA ALA A 127 -13.46 6.60 6.69
C ALA A 127 -13.18 7.22 8.07
N GLY A 128 -12.01 7.81 8.21
CA GLY A 128 -11.57 8.44 9.45
C GLY A 128 -10.25 7.89 9.97
N ALA A 129 -9.79 8.50 11.07
CA ALA A 129 -8.54 8.14 11.72
C ALA A 129 -8.70 6.86 12.53
N TRP A 130 -7.73 5.96 12.38
CA TRP A 130 -7.64 4.70 13.13
C TRP A 130 -6.58 4.77 14.21
N ALA A 131 -5.51 5.54 13.98
CA ALA A 131 -4.52 5.85 14.98
C ALA A 131 -4.10 7.32 14.90
N SER A 132 -3.69 7.84 16.05
CA SER A 132 -3.00 9.14 16.17
C SER A 132 -1.60 8.87 16.70
N LEU A 133 -0.59 9.30 15.95
CA LEU A 133 0.82 9.05 16.21
C LEU A 133 1.49 10.37 16.62
N SER A 134 2.58 10.27 17.37
CA SER A 134 3.52 11.39 17.52
C SER A 134 4.12 11.75 16.15
N GLU A 135 4.72 12.94 16.03
CA GLU A 135 5.41 13.36 14.81
C GLU A 135 6.47 12.34 14.36
N LEU A 136 7.38 11.95 15.24
CA LEU A 136 8.41 10.96 14.91
C LEU A 136 7.81 9.59 14.55
N GLY A 137 6.77 9.13 15.27
CA GLY A 137 6.09 7.88 14.96
C GLY A 137 5.42 7.90 13.58
N TYR A 138 4.82 9.04 13.21
CA TYR A 138 4.25 9.26 11.89
C TYR A 138 5.31 9.28 10.80
N GLU A 139 6.44 9.93 11.04
CA GLU A 139 7.55 9.97 10.09
C GLU A 139 8.15 8.57 9.89
N ILE A 140 8.40 7.83 10.96
CA ILE A 140 8.84 6.43 10.86
C ILE A 140 7.84 5.62 10.01
N TRP A 141 6.55 5.68 10.34
CA TRP A 141 5.51 5.03 9.56
C TRP A 141 5.55 5.43 8.08
N ARG A 142 5.55 6.73 7.78
CA ARG A 142 5.51 7.28 6.43
C ARG A 142 6.68 6.80 5.56
N TRP A 143 7.89 6.83 6.12
CA TRP A 143 9.12 6.52 5.38
C TRP A 143 9.45 5.04 5.32
N SER A 144 8.85 4.20 6.16
CA SER A 144 9.19 2.77 6.21
C SER A 144 8.93 2.00 4.92
N ALA A 145 8.01 2.48 4.07
CA ALA A 145 7.83 1.89 2.74
C ALA A 145 9.05 2.12 1.84
N ALA A 146 9.70 3.28 1.95
CA ALA A 146 10.80 3.72 1.08
C ALA A 146 12.14 3.04 1.40
N THR A 147 12.23 2.35 2.54
CA THR A 147 13.46 1.70 3.00
C THR A 147 13.30 0.19 3.08
N ARG A 148 14.42 -0.51 3.26
CA ARG A 148 14.49 -1.97 3.37
C ARG A 148 14.41 -2.45 4.81
N SER A 149 14.71 -1.57 5.77
CA SER A 149 14.70 -1.84 7.20
C SER A 149 14.29 -0.62 8.02
N LEU A 150 13.89 -0.82 9.28
CA LEU A 150 13.68 0.26 10.24
C LEU A 150 14.97 1.03 10.53
N ALA A 151 16.13 0.36 10.49
CA ALA A 151 17.43 1.01 10.68
C ALA A 151 17.71 2.05 9.57
N GLU A 152 17.38 1.73 8.31
CA GLU A 152 17.49 2.68 7.20
C GLU A 152 16.53 3.87 7.37
N VAL A 153 15.31 3.65 7.88
CA VAL A 153 14.40 4.77 8.22
C VAL A 153 15.02 5.68 9.26
N CYS A 154 15.55 5.09 10.33
CA CYS A 154 16.17 5.85 11.41
C CYS A 154 17.37 6.66 10.92
N ALA A 155 18.18 6.10 10.03
CA ALA A 155 19.30 6.80 9.41
C ALA A 155 18.83 7.97 8.52
N ALA A 156 17.74 7.79 7.78
CA ALA A 156 17.19 8.82 6.87
C ALA A 156 16.54 10.01 7.60
N LEU A 157 16.06 9.81 8.84
CA LEU A 157 15.37 10.86 9.61
C LEU A 157 16.32 11.87 10.29
N GLU A 158 17.64 11.72 10.15
CA GLU A 158 18.66 12.56 10.80
C GLU A 158 18.52 12.67 12.34
N VAL A 159 17.78 11.74 12.96
CA VAL A 159 17.64 11.61 14.41
C VAL A 159 18.74 10.66 14.91
N PRO A 160 19.34 10.89 16.10
CA PRO A 160 20.29 9.93 16.68
C PRO A 160 19.72 8.52 16.67
N GLN A 161 20.48 7.55 16.14
CA GLN A 161 19.99 6.21 15.82
C GLN A 161 19.36 5.53 17.05
N ASP A 162 19.97 5.63 18.23
CA ASP A 162 19.44 5.03 19.46
C ASP A 162 18.07 5.61 19.85
N THR A 163 17.90 6.92 19.68
CA THR A 163 16.64 7.63 19.94
C THR A 163 15.57 7.25 18.92
N ALA A 164 15.93 7.24 17.63
CA ALA A 164 15.01 6.93 16.55
C ALA A 164 14.52 5.47 16.64
N VAL A 165 15.43 4.53 16.87
CA VAL A 165 15.06 3.12 17.01
C VAL A 165 14.28 2.89 18.30
N GLY A 166 14.67 3.52 19.41
CA GLY A 166 13.90 3.46 20.65
C GLY A 166 12.47 3.92 20.45
N HIS A 167 12.27 5.07 19.82
CA HIS A 167 10.93 5.57 19.49
C HIS A 167 10.19 4.67 18.48
N ALA A 168 10.87 4.12 17.47
CA ALA A 168 10.25 3.20 16.52
C ALA A 168 9.67 2.00 17.27
N VAL A 169 10.49 1.38 18.13
CA VAL A 169 10.12 0.23 18.95
C VAL A 169 8.99 0.59 19.94
N GLU A 170 9.07 1.75 20.60
CA GLU A 170 8.05 2.22 21.55
C GLU A 170 6.73 2.61 20.88
N THR A 171 6.76 3.00 19.60
CA THR A 171 5.55 3.39 18.84
C THR A 171 4.93 2.20 18.11
N LEU A 172 5.64 1.07 17.95
CA LEU A 172 5.10 -0.16 17.37
C LEU A 172 3.75 -0.55 17.98
N PRO A 173 3.56 -0.58 19.31
CA PRO A 173 2.25 -0.88 19.85
C PRO A 173 1.15 0.05 19.37
N ALA A 174 1.37 1.37 19.26
CA ALA A 174 0.35 2.30 18.77
C ALA A 174 0.03 2.05 17.29
N LEU A 175 1.05 1.71 16.50
CA LEU A 175 0.91 1.32 15.09
C LEU A 175 0.15 0.00 14.92
N LEU A 176 0.33 -0.93 15.87
CA LEU A 176 -0.26 -2.27 15.86
C LEU A 176 -1.63 -2.35 16.58
N THR A 177 -1.93 -1.49 17.55
CA THR A 177 -3.20 -1.52 18.31
C THR A 177 -4.32 -0.71 17.67
N GLY A 178 -3.98 0.32 16.88
CA GLY A 178 -4.94 0.94 15.96
C GLY A 178 -5.59 -0.09 15.01
N TRP A 179 -4.89 -1.20 14.79
CA TRP A 179 -5.36 -2.35 14.04
C TRP A 179 -6.29 -3.28 14.85
N THR A 180 -5.94 -3.72 16.07
CA THR A 180 -6.78 -4.66 16.85
C THR A 180 -8.14 -4.11 17.25
N THR A 181 -8.22 -2.81 17.54
CA THR A 181 -9.49 -2.15 17.87
C THR A 181 -10.50 -2.24 16.72
N ALA A 182 -10.02 -2.31 15.47
CA ALA A 182 -10.87 -2.55 14.30
C ALA A 182 -11.31 -4.02 14.16
N LEU A 183 -10.55 -4.98 14.70
CA LEU A 183 -10.80 -6.43 14.56
C LEU A 183 -11.82 -7.01 15.53
N GLN A 184 -11.90 -6.47 16.74
CA GLN A 184 -12.58 -7.15 17.85
C GLN A 184 -14.06 -7.50 17.63
N PRO A 185 -14.90 -6.69 16.94
CA PRO A 185 -16.29 -7.06 16.72
C PRO A 185 -16.47 -8.33 15.85
N ALA A 186 -15.49 -8.65 14.99
CA ALA A 186 -15.60 -9.76 14.06
C ALA A 186 -14.88 -11.04 14.50
N ALA A 187 -13.74 -10.92 15.19
CA ALA A 187 -13.02 -12.09 15.68
C ALA A 187 -13.84 -12.87 16.74
N VAL A 188 -14.51 -12.17 17.67
CA VAL A 188 -15.31 -12.82 18.72
C VAL A 188 -16.59 -13.45 18.18
N SER A 189 -17.23 -12.83 17.16
CA SER A 189 -18.44 -13.39 16.56
C SER A 189 -18.19 -14.45 15.49
N ALA A 190 -17.00 -14.49 14.87
CA ALA A 190 -16.63 -15.53 13.90
C ALA A 190 -16.16 -16.84 14.58
N LEU A 191 -15.69 -16.76 15.82
CA LEU A 191 -15.35 -17.93 16.65
C LEU A 191 -16.59 -18.67 17.18
N VAL A 192 -17.79 -18.11 17.01
CA VAL A 192 -19.07 -18.77 17.35
C VAL A 192 -19.99 -18.75 16.12
N PRO A 193 -20.11 -19.86 15.38
CA PRO A 193 -20.87 -19.87 14.13
C PRO A 193 -22.37 -19.72 14.39
N GLY A 194 -22.93 -18.57 14.00
CA GLY A 194 -24.38 -18.35 13.87
C GLY A 194 -24.80 -18.35 12.40
N PRO A 195 -26.01 -18.84 12.06
CA PRO A 195 -26.49 -18.88 10.68
C PRO A 195 -26.76 -17.46 10.17
N ARG A 196 -26.33 -17.15 8.94
CA ARG A 196 -26.60 -15.85 8.30
C ARG A 196 -27.27 -16.03 6.94
N ASP A 197 -28.33 -15.26 6.76
CA ASP A 197 -29.18 -15.26 5.57
C ASP A 197 -28.46 -14.64 4.36
N ALA A 198 -28.52 -15.35 3.23
CA ALA A 198 -27.99 -14.91 1.95
C ALA A 198 -28.88 -13.82 1.35
N GLY A 199 -28.32 -12.63 1.12
CA GLY A 199 -28.97 -11.57 0.35
C GLY A 199 -29.06 -11.91 -1.14
N PRO A 200 -29.91 -11.20 -1.91
CA PRO A 200 -30.13 -11.51 -3.31
C PRO A 200 -28.93 -11.14 -4.20
N PRO A 201 -28.68 -11.90 -5.29
CA PRO A 201 -27.51 -11.72 -6.15
C PRO A 201 -27.62 -10.49 -7.07
N LEU A 202 -26.46 -9.90 -7.39
CA LEU A 202 -26.33 -8.78 -8.33
C LEU A 202 -26.12 -9.24 -9.78
N ALA A 203 -26.59 -8.43 -10.72
CA ALA A 203 -26.51 -8.69 -12.16
C ALA A 203 -25.10 -8.43 -12.75
N PRO A 204 -24.70 -9.17 -13.80
CA PRO A 204 -23.36 -9.05 -14.40
C PRO A 204 -23.23 -7.85 -15.35
N PRO A 205 -22.02 -7.25 -15.47
CA PRO A 205 -21.75 -6.17 -16.42
C PRO A 205 -21.37 -6.69 -17.82
N GLU A 206 -21.68 -5.89 -18.85
CA GLU A 206 -21.36 -6.15 -20.27
C GLU A 206 -19.89 -5.83 -20.63
N PRO A 207 -19.31 -6.53 -21.64
CA PRO A 207 -17.93 -6.36 -22.08
C PRO A 207 -17.77 -5.27 -23.15
N VAL A 208 -16.62 -4.59 -23.15
CA VAL A 208 -16.18 -3.65 -24.20
C VAL A 208 -14.92 -4.20 -24.86
N ASP A 209 -14.90 -4.22 -26.19
CA ASP A 209 -13.83 -4.78 -27.05
C ASP A 209 -12.77 -3.73 -27.44
N PRO A 210 -11.48 -3.94 -27.12
CA PRO A 210 -10.40 -3.02 -27.47
C PRO A 210 -9.31 -3.72 -28.29
N PHE A 211 -9.40 -3.75 -29.62
CA PHE A 211 -8.25 -4.07 -30.48
C PHE A 211 -8.19 -3.24 -31.76
N THR A 212 -7.09 -2.51 -31.93
CA THR A 212 -6.09 -2.68 -33.01
C THR A 212 -4.91 -1.73 -32.77
N ALA A 213 -3.68 -2.23 -32.79
CA ALA A 213 -2.45 -1.43 -32.68
C ALA A 213 -1.20 -2.28 -33.00
N LEU A 214 -0.27 -1.74 -33.80
CA LEU A 214 1.04 -2.30 -34.19
C LEU A 214 2.13 -1.33 -33.71
N ASP A 215 3.31 -1.85 -33.37
CA ASP A 215 4.40 -1.08 -32.72
C ASP A 215 5.06 -0.02 -33.62
N PRO A 216 5.30 1.20 -33.11
CA PRO A 216 6.18 2.20 -33.73
C PRO A 216 7.58 2.27 -33.10
N GLU A 217 8.53 2.80 -33.88
CA GLU A 217 9.90 3.17 -33.44
C GLU A 217 9.91 4.58 -32.83
N GLU A 218 10.52 4.76 -31.64
CA GLU A 218 10.64 6.06 -30.96
C GLU A 218 11.99 6.24 -30.24
N GLU A 219 12.46 7.49 -30.12
CA GLU A 219 13.78 7.88 -29.59
C GLU A 219 13.69 8.50 -28.16
N LEU A 220 14.71 8.27 -27.33
CA LEU A 220 14.81 8.69 -25.92
C LEU A 220 15.67 9.96 -25.78
N SER A 221 15.16 11.00 -25.13
CA SER A 221 15.96 12.15 -24.68
C SER A 221 16.02 12.23 -23.16
N VAL A 222 17.20 12.09 -22.57
CA VAL A 222 17.44 12.28 -21.13
C VAL A 222 18.17 13.61 -20.92
N PRO A 223 17.68 14.56 -20.10
CA PRO A 223 18.45 15.73 -19.74
C PRO A 223 19.54 15.33 -18.74
N TRP A 224 20.78 15.29 -19.22
CA TRP A 224 21.99 15.08 -18.42
C TRP A 224 22.50 16.41 -17.87
N ASP A 225 22.59 16.56 -16.54
CA ASP A 225 23.28 17.69 -15.89
C ASP A 225 24.71 17.26 -15.49
N PRO A 226 25.75 17.68 -16.23
CA PRO A 226 27.14 17.29 -15.94
C PRO A 226 27.69 17.87 -14.63
N ALA A 227 27.00 18.80 -13.96
CA ALA A 227 27.46 19.42 -12.71
C ALA A 227 27.10 18.62 -11.45
N ARG A 228 26.29 17.55 -11.55
CA ARG A 228 25.88 16.70 -10.42
C ARG A 228 25.99 15.21 -10.75
N PRO A 229 27.22 14.66 -10.86
CA PRO A 229 27.42 13.25 -11.20
C PRO A 229 26.94 12.26 -10.12
N ASP A 230 26.83 12.70 -8.86
CA ASP A 230 26.64 11.81 -7.70
C ASP A 230 25.30 12.04 -6.94
N GLY A 231 24.42 12.91 -7.45
CA GLY A 231 23.15 13.21 -6.81
C GLY A 231 21.98 12.80 -7.70
N PRO A 232 20.93 12.13 -7.17
CA PRO A 232 19.73 11.87 -7.95
C PRO A 232 19.01 13.19 -8.19
N VAL A 233 19.30 13.86 -9.31
CA VAL A 233 18.30 14.74 -9.90
C VAL A 233 17.32 13.78 -10.59
N MET A 234 16.28 13.37 -9.86
CA MET A 234 15.18 12.53 -10.37
C MET A 234 14.41 13.30 -11.44
N ALA A 235 15.01 13.48 -12.62
CA ALA A 235 14.29 13.93 -13.79
C ALA A 235 13.38 12.79 -14.22
N VAL A 236 12.07 12.95 -14.00
CA VAL A 236 11.05 12.04 -14.55
C VAL A 236 11.26 11.99 -16.07
N PRO A 237 11.43 10.80 -16.67
CA PRO A 237 11.58 10.67 -18.10
C PRO A 237 10.41 11.36 -18.84
N ARG A 238 10.73 12.28 -19.74
CA ARG A 238 9.76 12.91 -20.65
C ARG A 238 9.74 12.16 -21.97
N TRP A 239 8.54 11.99 -22.52
CA TRP A 239 8.28 11.14 -23.66
C TRP A 239 7.30 11.85 -24.59
N GLU A 240 7.71 12.16 -25.82
CA GLU A 240 6.83 12.68 -26.86
C GLU A 240 6.22 11.50 -27.63
N ALA A 241 4.89 11.45 -27.76
CA ALA A 241 4.17 10.36 -28.44
C ALA A 241 3.79 10.74 -29.87
N ASP A 242 3.75 9.75 -30.79
CA ASP A 242 3.14 9.90 -32.12
C ASP A 242 1.60 10.08 -32.00
N PRO A 243 1.03 11.22 -32.44
CA PRO A 243 -0.40 11.54 -32.27
C PRO A 243 -1.40 10.63 -33.05
N GLY A 244 -0.95 9.64 -33.83
CA GLY A 244 -1.80 8.81 -34.69
C GLY A 244 -2.29 7.45 -34.15
N HIS A 245 -1.82 6.95 -33.01
CA HIS A 245 -1.99 5.53 -32.64
C HIS A 245 -3.18 5.24 -31.69
N PRO A 246 -3.91 4.11 -31.81
CA PRO A 246 -5.00 3.73 -30.87
C PRO A 246 -4.53 3.38 -29.44
N GLY A 247 -3.21 3.23 -29.24
CA GLY A 247 -2.53 3.23 -27.93
C GLY A 247 -1.79 4.55 -27.62
N ALA A 248 -1.89 5.58 -28.47
CA ALA A 248 -1.25 6.89 -28.26
C ALA A 248 -1.84 7.66 -27.10
N ALA A 249 -3.08 7.36 -26.70
CA ALA A 249 -3.67 8.00 -25.54
C ALA A 249 -3.02 7.45 -24.26
N GLY A 250 -2.01 8.15 -23.77
CA GLY A 250 -1.28 7.77 -22.56
C GLY A 250 -2.22 7.66 -21.36
N TRP A 251 -1.98 6.63 -20.55
CA TRP A 251 -2.68 6.35 -19.31
C TRP A 251 -2.02 7.11 -18.17
N VAL A 252 -2.82 7.80 -17.37
CA VAL A 252 -2.32 8.74 -16.35
C VAL A 252 -2.46 8.16 -14.95
N PHE A 253 -1.37 7.74 -14.33
CA PHE A 253 -1.37 7.19 -12.96
C PHE A 253 -0.90 8.23 -11.95
N ALA A 254 -1.58 8.31 -10.81
CA ALA A 254 -1.04 9.01 -9.65
C ALA A 254 0.07 8.16 -9.00
N VAL A 255 1.15 8.83 -8.60
CA VAL A 255 2.30 8.23 -7.92
C VAL A 255 2.42 8.84 -6.53
N GLY A 256 2.77 8.00 -5.57
CA GLY A 256 3.08 8.37 -4.20
C GLY A 256 2.07 7.89 -3.18
N HIS A 257 2.50 7.90 -1.93
CA HIS A 257 1.70 7.60 -0.76
C HIS A 257 1.12 8.90 -0.20
N ASP A 258 -0.20 9.00 -0.13
CA ASP A 258 -0.87 10.17 0.45
C ASP A 258 -0.58 10.23 1.96
N ALA A 259 0.14 11.28 2.37
CA ALA A 259 0.46 11.60 3.75
C ALA A 259 -0.49 12.67 4.33
N GLY A 260 -1.58 12.99 3.61
CA GLY A 260 -2.68 13.81 4.07
C GLY A 260 -2.39 15.31 4.12
N PRO A 261 -3.39 16.11 4.52
CA PRO A 261 -3.26 17.56 4.63
C PRO A 261 -2.27 17.95 5.74
N ARG A 262 -1.50 19.01 5.49
CA ARG A 262 -0.63 19.64 6.47
C ARG A 262 -1.17 21.04 6.78
N PHE A 263 -1.40 21.31 8.05
CA PHE A 263 -1.74 22.61 8.59
C PHE A 263 -0.57 23.17 9.40
N ASP A 264 -0.40 24.48 9.39
CA ASP A 264 0.53 25.16 10.29
C ASP A 264 0.03 25.11 11.73
N TRP A 265 0.93 24.82 12.66
CA TRP A 265 0.57 24.67 14.07
C TRP A 265 0.37 26.00 14.80
N THR A 266 0.88 27.10 14.25
CA THR A 266 0.81 28.43 14.88
C THR A 266 -0.48 29.15 14.55
N ASP A 267 -0.94 29.05 13.30
CA ASP A 267 -2.12 29.79 12.82
C ASP A 267 -3.22 28.88 12.21
N GLY A 268 -2.99 27.56 12.14
CA GLY A 268 -3.93 26.60 11.57
C GLY A 268 -4.10 26.73 10.05
N SER A 269 -3.25 27.50 9.37
CA SER A 269 -3.34 27.71 7.92
C SER A 269 -3.00 26.42 7.16
N TYR A 270 -3.75 26.14 6.10
CA TYR A 270 -3.50 24.99 5.24
C TYR A 270 -2.21 25.20 4.43
N ARG A 271 -1.27 24.26 4.53
CA ARG A 271 0.04 24.26 3.87
C ARG A 271 0.11 23.37 2.64
N GLY A 272 -0.95 22.61 2.34
CA GLY A 272 -0.99 21.63 1.25
C GLY A 272 -1.15 20.19 1.73
N ASN A 273 -1.42 19.28 0.81
CA ASN A 273 -1.34 17.84 1.03
C ASN A 273 0.09 17.37 0.78
N ALA A 274 0.58 16.50 1.66
CA ALA A 274 1.86 15.84 1.50
C ALA A 274 1.66 14.51 0.74
N VAL A 275 2.49 14.28 -0.27
CA VAL A 275 2.54 13.02 -1.04
C VAL A 275 3.99 12.56 -1.05
N ARG A 276 4.24 11.37 -0.50
CA ARG A 276 5.59 10.79 -0.46
C ARG A 276 5.86 9.96 -1.71
N ILE A 277 6.98 10.20 -2.38
CA ILE A 277 7.46 9.42 -3.54
C ILE A 277 8.92 9.05 -3.30
N GLY A 278 9.23 7.76 -3.23
CA GLY A 278 10.56 7.31 -2.81
C GLY A 278 10.95 7.94 -1.46
N SER A 279 12.13 8.58 -1.44
CA SER A 279 12.67 9.34 -0.31
C SER A 279 12.26 10.83 -0.30
N ASP A 280 11.42 11.26 -1.23
CA ASP A 280 11.04 12.67 -1.37
C ASP A 280 9.61 12.95 -0.86
N ASP A 281 9.42 14.15 -0.31
CA ASP A 281 8.13 14.67 0.15
C ASP A 281 7.68 15.79 -0.79
N HIS A 282 6.56 15.56 -1.47
CA HIS A 282 5.98 16.54 -2.39
C HIS A 282 4.78 17.21 -1.74
N ARG A 283 4.72 18.54 -1.83
CA ARG A 283 3.57 19.32 -1.41
C ARG A 283 2.70 19.67 -2.61
N ALA A 284 1.42 19.35 -2.50
CA ALA A 284 0.37 19.73 -3.44
C ALA A 284 -0.54 20.76 -2.76
N ASP A 285 -0.83 21.88 -3.43
CA ASP A 285 -1.90 22.77 -2.99
C ASP A 285 -3.27 22.08 -3.10
N GLU A 286 -4.36 22.73 -2.69
CA GLU A 286 -5.70 22.14 -2.73
C GLU A 286 -6.10 21.65 -4.14
N HIS A 287 -5.76 22.41 -5.17
CA HIS A 287 -6.12 22.13 -6.56
C HIS A 287 -5.27 21.00 -7.15
N ASP A 288 -3.97 21.04 -6.89
CA ASP A 288 -3.02 20.00 -7.28
C ASP A 288 -3.33 18.68 -6.58
N ALA A 289 -3.70 18.72 -5.29
CA ALA A 289 -4.11 17.55 -4.52
C ALA A 289 -5.41 16.95 -5.09
N ARG A 290 -6.37 17.79 -5.48
CA ARG A 290 -7.60 17.32 -6.14
C ARG A 290 -7.28 16.66 -7.48
N LEU A 291 -6.39 17.22 -8.28
CA LEU A 291 -6.02 16.68 -9.57
C LEU A 291 -5.25 15.36 -9.44
N TRP A 292 -4.35 15.26 -8.47
CA TRP A 292 -3.66 14.02 -8.11
C TRP A 292 -4.65 12.93 -7.66
N GLU A 293 -5.62 13.27 -6.81
CA GLU A 293 -6.68 12.35 -6.39
C GLU A 293 -7.53 11.87 -7.56
N LEU A 294 -7.92 12.75 -8.48
CA LEU A 294 -8.64 12.39 -9.70
C LEU A 294 -7.80 11.45 -10.58
N ALA A 295 -6.50 11.72 -10.75
CA ALA A 295 -5.58 10.83 -11.45
C ALA A 295 -5.48 9.44 -10.81
N ARG A 296 -5.66 9.35 -9.48
CA ARG A 296 -5.66 8.10 -8.72
C ARG A 296 -6.97 7.33 -8.85
N THR A 297 -8.11 7.98 -8.59
CA THR A 297 -9.41 7.31 -8.50
C THR A 297 -9.93 6.86 -9.86
N GLY A 298 -9.68 7.65 -10.90
CA GLY A 298 -10.21 7.41 -12.24
C GLY A 298 -11.73 7.21 -12.29
N HIS A 299 -12.21 6.77 -13.45
CA HIS A 299 -13.55 6.22 -13.60
C HIS A 299 -13.47 4.76 -14.05
N ARG A 300 -14.32 3.92 -13.45
CA ARG A 300 -14.35 2.49 -13.79
C ARG A 300 -14.73 2.32 -15.27
N GLY A 301 -13.97 1.48 -15.97
CA GLY A 301 -14.23 1.14 -17.36
C GLY A 301 -13.82 2.20 -18.38
N GLN A 302 -13.28 3.34 -17.95
CA GLN A 302 -12.80 4.39 -18.86
C GLN A 302 -11.26 4.43 -18.88
N LEU A 303 -10.70 4.68 -20.07
CA LEU A 303 -9.29 5.03 -20.23
C LEU A 303 -9.04 6.38 -19.55
N TRP A 304 -8.20 6.38 -18.52
CA TRP A 304 -7.87 7.59 -17.78
C TRP A 304 -6.71 8.33 -18.45
N THR A 305 -7.04 9.05 -19.51
CA THR A 305 -6.09 9.83 -20.30
C THR A 305 -5.89 11.20 -19.69
N ARG A 306 -4.83 11.89 -20.13
CA ARG A 306 -4.56 13.27 -19.72
C ARG A 306 -5.75 14.21 -19.89
N SER A 307 -6.42 14.13 -21.05
CA SER A 307 -7.60 14.96 -21.33
C SER A 307 -8.79 14.59 -20.44
N ALA A 308 -8.98 13.31 -20.13
CA ALA A 308 -10.05 12.88 -19.23
C ALA A 308 -9.84 13.40 -17.80
N VAL A 309 -8.60 13.33 -17.27
CA VAL A 309 -8.27 13.86 -15.94
C VAL A 309 -8.50 15.37 -15.89
N ALA A 310 -8.01 16.10 -16.89
CA ALA A 310 -8.18 17.55 -16.95
C ALA A 310 -9.66 17.96 -17.07
N ALA A 311 -10.45 17.24 -17.87
CA ALA A 311 -11.89 17.50 -18.00
C ALA A 311 -12.63 17.24 -16.68
N ALA A 312 -12.33 16.14 -16.00
CA ALA A 312 -12.90 15.84 -14.68
C ALA A 312 -12.53 16.92 -13.65
N ALA A 313 -11.27 17.37 -13.66
CA ALA A 313 -10.79 18.43 -12.77
C ALA A 313 -11.48 19.77 -13.02
N VAL A 314 -11.73 20.15 -14.29
CA VAL A 314 -12.54 21.33 -14.62
C VAL A 314 -13.97 21.19 -14.09
N GLY A 315 -14.56 19.99 -14.21
CA GLY A 315 -15.89 19.69 -13.64
C GLY A 315 -15.95 19.85 -12.12
N ASP A 316 -14.83 19.58 -11.43
CA ASP A 316 -14.67 19.77 -9.98
C ASP A 316 -14.23 21.20 -9.58
N GLY A 317 -14.16 22.13 -10.54
CA GLY A 317 -13.80 23.53 -10.28
C GLY A 317 -12.30 23.79 -10.11
N VAL A 318 -11.43 22.88 -10.59
CA VAL A 318 -9.97 23.10 -10.58
C VAL A 318 -9.59 24.07 -11.71
N PRO A 319 -9.06 25.27 -11.40
CA PRO A 319 -8.65 26.24 -12.41
C PRO A 319 -7.38 25.78 -13.14
N ASP A 320 -7.29 26.09 -14.45
CA ASP A 320 -6.14 25.77 -15.31
C ASP A 320 -5.68 24.31 -15.24
N ALA A 321 -6.63 23.37 -15.10
CA ALA A 321 -6.34 21.95 -14.89
C ALA A 321 -5.32 21.35 -15.87
N PRO A 322 -5.35 21.63 -17.20
CA PRO A 322 -4.33 21.10 -18.11
C PRO A 322 -2.89 21.49 -17.75
N ARG A 323 -2.67 22.76 -17.36
CA ARG A 323 -1.36 23.31 -16.97
C ARG A 323 -0.92 22.82 -15.59
N ARG A 324 -1.87 22.66 -14.67
CA ARG A 324 -1.57 22.05 -13.35
C ARG A 324 -1.18 20.58 -13.48
N LEU A 325 -1.88 19.85 -14.36
CA LEU A 325 -1.54 18.46 -14.68
C LEU A 325 -0.14 18.35 -15.30
N ASP A 326 0.27 19.26 -16.19
CA ASP A 326 1.68 19.36 -16.61
C ASP A 326 2.60 19.46 -15.40
N GLY A 327 2.38 20.42 -14.51
CA GLY A 327 3.22 20.60 -13.32
C GLY A 327 3.25 19.40 -12.37
N LEU A 328 2.21 18.57 -12.33
CA LEU A 328 2.22 17.30 -11.60
C LEU A 328 3.04 16.22 -12.32
N ILE A 329 2.95 16.16 -13.64
CA ILE A 329 3.75 15.24 -14.47
C ILE A 329 5.24 15.60 -14.37
N GLU A 330 5.57 16.88 -14.48
CA GLU A 330 6.94 17.38 -14.37
C GLU A 330 7.58 17.07 -13.01
N ARG A 331 6.77 17.06 -11.93
CA ARG A 331 7.21 16.72 -10.58
C ARG A 331 7.16 15.22 -10.26
N GLY A 332 6.63 14.39 -11.16
CA GLY A 332 6.50 12.94 -10.96
C GLY A 332 5.36 12.50 -10.04
N LEU A 333 4.51 13.45 -9.60
CA LEU A 333 3.29 13.15 -8.84
C LEU A 333 2.26 12.40 -9.67
N VAL A 334 2.31 12.61 -10.98
CA VAL A 334 1.48 11.94 -11.97
C VAL A 334 2.40 11.47 -13.10
N VAL A 335 2.10 10.31 -13.68
CA VAL A 335 2.90 9.73 -14.76
C VAL A 335 2.00 9.30 -15.91
N GLU A 336 2.45 9.56 -17.12
CA GLU A 336 1.78 9.14 -18.35
C GLU A 336 2.49 7.92 -18.92
N VAL A 337 1.73 6.88 -19.24
CA VAL A 337 2.25 5.58 -19.69
C VAL A 337 1.52 5.17 -20.96
N HIS A 338 2.26 4.76 -21.98
CA HIS A 338 1.70 4.26 -23.23
C HIS A 338 1.85 2.74 -23.28
N PRO A 339 0.79 1.95 -23.02
CA PRO A 339 0.86 0.49 -23.04
C PRO A 339 1.35 -0.03 -24.39
N GLY A 340 2.06 -1.16 -24.39
CA GLY A 340 2.65 -1.76 -25.59
C GLY A 340 3.94 -1.12 -26.06
N THR A 341 4.45 -0.08 -25.38
CA THR A 341 5.69 0.59 -25.78
C THR A 341 6.87 0.21 -24.86
N PRO A 342 8.13 0.36 -25.30
CA PRO A 342 9.30 0.24 -24.42
C PRO A 342 9.23 1.16 -23.19
N ARG A 343 8.52 2.29 -23.29
CA ARG A 343 8.29 3.24 -22.19
C ARG A 343 7.41 2.65 -21.09
N ALA A 344 6.44 1.80 -21.43
CA ALA A 344 5.65 1.06 -20.46
C ALA A 344 6.50 0.09 -19.63
N VAL A 345 7.46 -0.59 -20.27
CA VAL A 345 8.42 -1.47 -19.57
C VAL A 345 9.35 -0.64 -18.68
N ALA A 346 9.87 0.49 -19.17
CA ALA A 346 10.69 1.40 -18.38
C ALA A 346 9.93 1.94 -17.15
N PHE A 347 8.67 2.32 -17.32
CA PHE A 347 7.78 2.67 -16.21
C PHE A 347 7.67 1.50 -15.21
N ALA A 348 7.36 0.29 -15.68
CA ALA A 348 7.22 -0.86 -14.78
C ALA A 348 8.51 -1.20 -14.01
N ARG A 349 9.68 -0.88 -14.57
CA ARG A 349 10.97 -1.03 -13.87
C ARG A 349 11.24 0.07 -12.83
N ALA A 350 10.79 1.30 -13.10
CA ALA A 350 11.04 2.46 -12.24
C ALA A 350 10.08 2.57 -11.06
N TYR A 351 8.91 1.92 -11.15
CA TYR A 351 7.89 1.95 -10.12
C TYR A 351 7.61 0.57 -9.55
N ARG A 352 7.18 0.54 -8.29
CA ARG A 352 6.63 -0.64 -7.61
C ARG A 352 5.23 -0.32 -7.10
N LEU A 353 4.46 -1.37 -6.86
CA LEU A 353 3.13 -1.28 -6.28
C LEU A 353 3.20 -1.67 -4.80
N GLN A 354 2.68 -0.82 -3.93
CA GLN A 354 2.63 -1.08 -2.49
C GLN A 354 1.18 -1.32 -2.06
N PRO A 355 0.91 -2.42 -1.34
CA PRO A 355 -0.44 -2.70 -0.87
C PRO A 355 -0.84 -1.73 0.23
N LEU A 356 -2.10 -1.30 0.17
CA LEU A 356 -2.84 -0.73 1.28
C LEU A 356 -3.95 -1.70 1.67
N LEU A 357 -4.46 -1.52 2.88
CA LEU A 357 -5.45 -2.35 3.52
C LEU A 357 -4.96 -3.79 3.75
N HIS A 358 -5.81 -4.62 4.34
CA HIS A 358 -5.60 -6.05 4.44
C HIS A 358 -6.45 -6.81 3.44
N GLY A 359 -6.01 -8.01 3.09
CA GLY A 359 -6.86 -9.00 2.46
C GLY A 359 -7.81 -9.55 3.50
N LEU A 360 -9.09 -9.64 3.16
CA LEU A 360 -10.12 -10.27 3.99
C LEU A 360 -10.47 -11.68 3.49
N GLY A 361 -9.74 -12.15 2.48
CA GLY A 361 -9.94 -13.45 1.88
C GLY A 361 -11.02 -13.43 0.81
N THR A 362 -11.63 -14.58 0.59
CA THR A 362 -12.72 -14.75 -0.38
C THR A 362 -14.08 -14.69 0.28
N THR A 363 -15.11 -14.28 -0.46
CA THR A 363 -16.49 -14.36 0.07
C THR A 363 -17.03 -15.78 0.03
N ALA A 364 -17.93 -16.11 0.97
CA ALA A 364 -18.64 -17.39 0.94
C ALA A 364 -19.55 -17.52 -0.28
N ASP A 365 -20.13 -16.41 -0.73
CA ASP A 365 -21.06 -16.36 -1.87
C ASP A 365 -20.34 -16.48 -3.22
N ASP A 366 -19.13 -15.93 -3.34
CA ASP A 366 -18.29 -16.04 -4.54
C ASP A 366 -16.80 -16.19 -4.17
N PRO A 367 -16.21 -17.40 -4.33
CA PRO A 367 -14.80 -17.65 -4.04
C PRO A 367 -13.84 -16.98 -5.03
N LYS A 368 -14.34 -16.37 -6.12
CA LYS A 368 -13.52 -15.63 -7.09
C LYS A 368 -13.39 -14.14 -6.74
N ILE A 369 -14.20 -13.67 -5.80
CA ILE A 369 -14.18 -12.30 -5.31
C ILE A 369 -13.39 -12.26 -4.01
N PHE A 370 -12.32 -11.47 -4.05
CA PHE A 370 -11.47 -11.21 -2.90
C PHE A 370 -11.82 -9.86 -2.31
N GLU A 371 -11.83 -9.78 -0.98
CA GLU A 371 -12.18 -8.57 -0.27
C GLU A 371 -10.97 -7.92 0.38
N TYR A 372 -11.02 -6.59 0.51
CA TYR A 372 -10.02 -5.77 1.18
C TYR A 372 -10.68 -4.87 2.21
N GLY A 373 -9.95 -4.59 3.28
CA GLY A 373 -10.40 -3.64 4.29
C GLY A 373 -9.62 -3.78 5.58
N THR A 374 -10.32 -3.57 6.68
CA THR A 374 -9.87 -4.02 8.00
C THR A 374 -10.63 -5.27 8.35
N PRO A 375 -10.05 -6.21 9.10
CA PRO A 375 -10.83 -7.36 9.52
C PRO A 375 -12.07 -6.92 10.30
N GLY A 376 -13.19 -7.57 9.99
CA GLY A 376 -14.53 -7.21 10.45
C GLY A 376 -15.26 -6.12 9.67
N ARG A 377 -14.60 -5.40 8.76
CA ARG A 377 -15.24 -4.35 7.96
C ARG A 377 -14.71 -4.33 6.53
N ARG A 378 -15.57 -4.77 5.61
CA ARG A 378 -15.30 -4.81 4.17
C ARG A 378 -15.27 -3.40 3.60
N VAL A 379 -14.24 -3.09 2.81
CA VAL A 379 -14.09 -1.77 2.16
C VAL A 379 -14.22 -1.92 0.65
N ARG A 380 -13.50 -2.88 0.06
CA ARG A 380 -13.44 -3.09 -1.39
C ARG A 380 -13.42 -4.58 -1.71
N SER A 381 -13.64 -4.90 -2.98
CA SER A 381 -13.45 -6.25 -3.50
C SER A 381 -12.80 -6.20 -4.88
N SER A 382 -12.20 -7.29 -5.34
CA SER A 382 -11.67 -7.43 -6.71
C SER A 382 -11.75 -8.87 -7.21
N THR A 383 -11.37 -9.03 -8.48
CA THR A 383 -11.18 -10.34 -9.11
C THR A 383 -9.96 -11.07 -8.55
N THR A 384 -9.84 -12.36 -8.87
CA THR A 384 -8.68 -13.20 -8.56
C THR A 384 -7.36 -12.63 -9.08
N HIS A 385 -7.31 -12.12 -10.31
CA HIS A 385 -6.07 -11.60 -10.89
C HIS A 385 -5.59 -10.34 -10.15
N SER A 386 -6.52 -9.42 -9.86
CA SER A 386 -6.19 -8.19 -9.14
C SER A 386 -5.79 -8.48 -7.69
N SER A 387 -6.39 -9.49 -7.06
CA SER A 387 -6.01 -9.96 -5.72
C SER A 387 -4.64 -10.62 -5.69
N LEU A 388 -4.35 -11.50 -6.64
CA LEU A 388 -3.02 -12.09 -6.76
C LEU A 388 -1.96 -11.00 -6.93
N PHE A 389 -2.22 -10.02 -7.80
CA PHE A 389 -1.32 -8.89 -8.01
C PHE A 389 -1.13 -8.04 -6.75
N TRP A 390 -2.22 -7.70 -6.04
CA TRP A 390 -2.17 -6.96 -4.78
C TRP A 390 -1.36 -7.70 -3.70
N ARG A 391 -1.53 -9.03 -3.60
CA ARG A 391 -0.83 -9.87 -2.61
C ARG A 391 0.67 -9.93 -2.85
N THR A 392 1.11 -9.96 -4.11
CA THR A 392 2.49 -10.29 -4.46
C THR A 392 3.31 -9.11 -4.93
N ALA A 393 2.73 -8.08 -5.54
CA ALA A 393 3.51 -7.04 -6.22
C ALA A 393 4.48 -6.29 -5.29
N GLY A 394 4.09 -6.01 -4.04
CA GLY A 394 4.97 -5.37 -3.06
C GLY A 394 6.12 -6.25 -2.52
N GLN A 395 6.19 -7.52 -2.92
CA GLN A 395 7.31 -8.43 -2.63
C GLN A 395 8.48 -8.22 -3.59
N TRP A 396 8.22 -7.61 -4.75
CA TRP A 396 9.20 -7.45 -5.81
C TRP A 396 9.80 -6.05 -5.78
N PRO A 397 11.07 -5.89 -6.20
CA PRO A 397 11.72 -4.59 -6.26
C PRO A 397 10.97 -3.60 -7.16
N SER A 398 10.42 -4.09 -8.28
CA SER A 398 9.69 -3.31 -9.28
C SER A 398 8.38 -3.98 -9.72
N LEU A 399 7.50 -3.21 -10.36
CA LEU A 399 6.30 -3.70 -11.02
C LEU A 399 6.66 -4.68 -12.14
N TRP A 400 7.75 -4.44 -12.87
CA TRP A 400 8.24 -5.32 -13.93
C TRP A 400 8.64 -6.69 -13.41
N ASP A 401 9.34 -6.74 -12.27
CA ASP A 401 9.73 -8.01 -11.63
C ASP A 401 8.50 -8.79 -11.18
N ALA A 402 7.51 -8.11 -10.59
CA ALA A 402 6.24 -8.74 -10.21
C ALA A 402 5.49 -9.32 -11.43
N ILE A 403 5.43 -8.57 -12.53
CA ILE A 403 4.79 -9.00 -13.78
C ILE A 403 5.53 -10.21 -14.36
N THR A 404 6.87 -10.16 -14.40
CA THR A 404 7.71 -11.24 -14.91
C THR A 404 7.51 -12.53 -14.11
N ALA A 405 7.51 -12.43 -12.78
CA ALA A 405 7.29 -13.57 -11.89
C ALA A 405 5.89 -14.18 -12.05
N LEU A 406 4.86 -13.36 -12.17
CA LEU A 406 3.48 -13.82 -12.39
C LEU A 406 3.30 -14.46 -13.76
N SER A 407 3.82 -13.82 -14.81
CA SER A 407 3.82 -14.35 -16.19
C SER A 407 4.51 -15.71 -16.25
N GLY A 408 5.68 -15.84 -15.62
CA GLY A 408 6.41 -17.11 -15.50
C GLY A 408 5.61 -18.18 -14.75
N SER A 409 4.88 -17.79 -13.70
CA SER A 409 4.00 -18.71 -12.95
C SER A 409 2.83 -19.22 -13.80
N PHE A 410 2.19 -18.36 -14.59
CA PHE A 410 1.13 -18.75 -15.52
C PHE A 410 1.64 -19.67 -16.63
N ALA A 411 2.79 -19.34 -17.21
CA ALA A 411 3.45 -20.19 -18.21
C ALA A 411 3.77 -21.58 -17.65
N GLY A 412 4.35 -21.65 -16.45
CA GLY A 412 4.66 -22.92 -15.77
C GLY A 412 3.43 -23.76 -15.43
N ALA A 413 2.29 -23.11 -15.18
CA ALA A 413 1.01 -23.77 -14.94
C ALA A 413 0.29 -24.21 -16.24
N GLY A 414 0.88 -24.00 -17.41
CA GLY A 414 0.25 -24.34 -18.69
C GLY A 414 -0.90 -23.41 -19.08
N GLN A 415 -1.06 -22.25 -18.41
CA GLN A 415 -2.03 -21.22 -18.78
C GLN A 415 -1.45 -20.38 -19.92
N THR A 416 -1.27 -21.01 -21.09
CA THR A 416 -0.53 -20.47 -22.23
C THR A 416 -1.42 -19.71 -23.21
N GLY A 417 -2.45 -18.99 -22.74
CA GLY A 417 -2.97 -17.92 -23.58
C GLY A 417 -1.78 -17.02 -23.94
N HIS A 418 -1.55 -16.73 -25.23
CA HIS A 418 -0.33 -16.04 -25.70
C HIS A 418 0.04 -14.81 -24.83
N ARG A 419 -0.97 -14.12 -24.30
CA ARG A 419 -0.86 -12.92 -23.46
C ARG A 419 -0.50 -13.13 -21.99
N GLN A 420 -0.55 -14.35 -21.47
CA GLN A 420 -0.29 -14.63 -20.05
C GLN A 420 1.12 -15.18 -19.79
N GLY A 421 1.78 -15.72 -20.81
CA GLY A 421 3.15 -16.23 -20.69
C GLY A 421 4.22 -15.20 -21.01
N ASP A 422 3.90 -14.18 -21.81
CA ASP A 422 4.79 -13.06 -22.14
C ASP A 422 4.58 -11.88 -21.17
N PRO A 423 5.64 -11.40 -20.47
CA PRO A 423 5.51 -10.33 -19.50
C PRO A 423 5.17 -8.97 -20.11
N GLU A 424 5.57 -8.66 -21.34
CA GLU A 424 5.25 -7.41 -22.02
C GLU A 424 3.77 -7.39 -22.45
N GLU A 425 3.30 -8.50 -23.02
CA GLU A 425 1.88 -8.65 -23.35
C GLU A 425 1.01 -8.64 -22.09
N TYR A 426 1.44 -9.31 -21.01
CA TYR A 426 0.72 -9.33 -19.74
C TYR A 426 0.66 -7.92 -19.12
N LEU A 427 1.78 -7.19 -19.08
CA LEU A 427 1.83 -5.80 -18.58
C LEU A 427 0.83 -4.92 -19.33
N THR A 428 0.87 -4.98 -20.66
CA THR A 428 0.07 -4.15 -21.55
C THR A 428 -1.42 -4.47 -21.45
N TYR A 429 -1.79 -5.75 -21.47
CA TYR A 429 -3.19 -6.16 -21.53
C TYR A 429 -3.86 -6.21 -20.15
N TRP A 430 -3.17 -6.77 -19.15
CA TRP A 430 -3.70 -7.00 -17.80
C TRP A 430 -3.09 -6.07 -16.75
N GLY A 431 -1.76 -5.92 -16.75
CA GLY A 431 -1.02 -5.22 -15.69
C GLY A 431 -1.54 -3.81 -15.43
N PHE A 432 -1.58 -2.95 -16.45
CA PHE A 432 -2.06 -1.57 -16.28
C PHE A 432 -3.54 -1.46 -15.89
N ARG A 433 -4.38 -2.38 -16.35
CA ARG A 433 -5.79 -2.46 -15.94
C ARG A 433 -5.92 -2.82 -14.47
N ILE A 434 -5.17 -3.81 -14.01
CA ILE A 434 -5.12 -4.22 -12.61
C ILE A 434 -4.59 -3.09 -11.74
N VAL A 435 -3.48 -2.46 -12.12
CA VAL A 435 -2.90 -1.31 -11.39
C VAL A 435 -3.94 -0.18 -11.29
N ARG A 436 -4.61 0.17 -12.39
CA ARG A 436 -5.69 1.18 -12.38
C ARG A 436 -6.82 0.79 -11.44
N GLU A 437 -7.32 -0.44 -11.53
CA GLU A 437 -8.42 -0.93 -10.71
C GLU A 437 -8.09 -0.85 -9.22
N LEU A 438 -6.88 -1.26 -8.84
CA LEU A 438 -6.42 -1.26 -7.46
C LEU A 438 -6.22 0.17 -6.92
N LEU A 439 -5.61 1.07 -7.71
CA LEU A 439 -5.45 2.49 -7.36
C LEU A 439 -6.81 3.17 -7.19
N ALA A 440 -7.73 2.92 -8.12
CA ALA A 440 -9.09 3.44 -8.10
C ALA A 440 -9.86 3.02 -6.84
N LYS A 441 -9.61 1.80 -6.38
CA LYS A 441 -10.21 1.26 -5.14
C LYS A 441 -9.56 1.81 -3.88
N GLY A 442 -8.37 2.40 -3.99
CA GLY A 442 -7.58 2.86 -2.86
C GLY A 442 -7.02 1.71 -2.01
N VAL A 443 -6.69 0.59 -2.65
CA VAL A 443 -6.09 -0.58 -1.99
C VAL A 443 -4.61 -0.72 -2.30
N VAL A 444 -4.03 0.21 -3.08
CA VAL A 444 -2.60 0.29 -3.37
C VAL A 444 -2.19 1.74 -3.60
N TYR A 445 -0.89 1.99 -3.62
CA TYR A 445 -0.29 3.15 -4.27
C TYR A 445 0.93 2.73 -5.09
N LEU A 446 1.35 3.58 -6.02
CA LEU A 446 2.59 3.41 -6.77
C LEU A 446 3.70 4.20 -6.10
N ASP A 447 4.90 3.62 -6.06
CA ASP A 447 6.08 4.24 -5.46
C ASP A 447 7.29 4.01 -6.35
N LEU A 448 8.35 4.77 -6.14
CA LEU A 448 9.62 4.49 -6.80
C LEU A 448 10.24 3.19 -6.26
N THR A 449 10.97 2.50 -7.12
CA THR A 449 11.85 1.42 -6.70
C THR A 449 13.01 1.97 -5.86
N PRO A 450 13.34 1.37 -4.70
CA PRO A 450 14.35 1.87 -3.77
C PRO A 450 15.79 1.52 -4.17
#